data_AF-A0A0C3DA95-F1
#
_entry.id   AF-A0A0C3DA95-F1
#
_cell.length_a   1.000
_cell.length_b   1.000
_cell.length_c   1.000
_cell.angle_alpha   90.00
_cell.angle_beta   90.00
_cell.angle_gamma   90.00
#
_symmetry.space_group_name_H-M   'P 1'
#
loop_
_entity.id
_entity.type
_entity.pdbx_description
1 polymer ?
#
loop_
_entity_poly.entity_id
_entity_poly.type
_entity_poly.pdbx_seq_one_letter_code
_entity_poly.pdbx_strand_id
1 'polypeptide(L)' 'CCAKKVLDHQSDFQEKKSLVEEVVESAGHLCIFLPKFHCELNFIKYFWGVTKWYL' A
#
# COMPACT_ATOMS: atom_id res chain seq x y z
N CYS A 1 -9.34 -14.41 -13.21
CA CYS A 1 -8.84 -14.98 -14.48
C CYS A 1 -7.40 -15.46 -14.27
N CYS A 2 -7.06 -16.67 -14.71
CA CYS A 2 -5.75 -17.29 -14.52
C CYS A 2 -4.61 -16.50 -15.18
N ALA A 3 -4.86 -15.82 -16.31
CA ALA A 3 -3.87 -15.02 -17.01
C ALA A 3 -3.33 -13.85 -16.18
N LYS A 4 -4.20 -13.16 -15.42
CA LYS A 4 -3.78 -12.08 -14.52
C LYS A 4 -2.84 -12.61 -13.43
N LYS A 5 -3.14 -13.78 -12.87
CA LYS A 5 -2.29 -14.39 -11.85
C LYS A 5 -0.94 -14.80 -12.44
N VAL A 6 -0.91 -15.37 -13.64
CA VAL A 6 0.34 -15.73 -14.33
C VAL A 6 1.20 -14.50 -14.61
N LEU A 7 0.60 -13.40 -15.07
CA LEU A 7 1.29 -12.12 -15.30
C LEU A 7 1.83 -11.52 -14.00
N ASP A 8 1.02 -11.48 -12.94
CA ASP A 8 1.45 -10.95 -11.64
C ASP A 8 2.66 -11.74 -11.07
N HIS A 9 2.87 -13.01 -11.44
CA HIS A 9 4.00 -13.83 -10.97
C HIS A 9 5.23 -13.81 -11.90
N GLN A 10 5.20 -13.06 -13.01
CA GLN A 10 6.39 -12.86 -13.83
C GLN A 10 7.39 -11.95 -13.12
N SER A 11 8.69 -12.19 -13.31
CA SER A 11 9.76 -11.47 -12.61
C SER A 11 9.79 -9.98 -12.91
N ASP A 12 9.55 -9.60 -14.17
CA ASP A 12 9.48 -8.21 -14.61
C ASP A 12 8.36 -7.41 -13.92
N PHE A 13 7.24 -8.06 -13.61
CA PHE A 13 6.14 -7.45 -12.85
C PHE A 13 6.41 -7.37 -11.34
N GLN A 14 7.13 -8.34 -10.78
CA GLN A 14 7.48 -8.34 -9.35
C GLN A 14 8.61 -7.36 -9.02
N GLU A 15 9.56 -7.17 -9.94
CA GLU A 15 10.71 -6.28 -9.76
C GLU A 15 10.38 -4.80 -10.01
N LYS A 16 9.32 -4.51 -10.76
CA LYS A 16 8.94 -3.14 -11.11
C LYS A 16 8.17 -2.48 -9.97
N LYS A 17 8.66 -1.32 -9.53
CA LYS A 17 7.94 -0.44 -8.60
C LYS A 17 6.62 0.04 -9.20
N SER A 18 5.62 0.23 -8.34
CA SER A 18 4.37 0.84 -8.78
C SER A 18 4.57 2.32 -9.09
N LEU A 19 3.80 2.89 -10.00
CA LEU A 19 3.84 4.34 -10.29
C LEU A 19 3.63 5.18 -9.02
N VAL A 20 2.77 4.72 -8.10
CA VAL A 20 2.50 5.40 -6.83
C VAL A 20 3.76 5.40 -5.95
N GLU A 21 4.44 4.26 -5.86
CA GLU A 21 5.70 4.14 -5.11
C GLU A 21 6.78 5.05 -5.68
N GLU A 22 6.95 5.08 -7.01
CA GLU A 22 7.90 5.98 -7.69
C GLU A 22 7.60 7.47 -7.40
N VAL A 23 6.32 7.88 -7.44
CA VAL A 23 5.90 9.26 -7.15
C VAL A 23 6.16 9.62 -5.68
N VAL A 24 5.85 8.72 -4.75
CA VAL A 24 6.07 8.95 -3.31
C VAL A 24 7.57 9.06 -3.00
N GLU A 25 8.38 8.15 -3.54
CA GLU A 25 9.83 8.16 -3.31
C GLU A 25 10.51 9.36 -3.99
N SER A 26 10.09 9.75 -5.20
CA SER A 26 10.63 10.93 -5.90
C SER A 26 10.32 12.25 -5.18
N ALA A 27 9.24 12.29 -4.40
CA ALA A 27 8.95 13.40 -3.49
C ALA A 27 9.77 13.37 -2.18
N GLY A 28 10.63 12.37 -1.98
CA GLY A 28 11.47 12.20 -0.79
C GLY A 28 10.74 11.54 0.38
N HIS A 29 9.60 10.89 0.15
CA HIS A 29 8.82 10.20 1.17
C HIS A 29 9.06 8.69 1.17
N LEU A 30 8.78 8.05 2.30
CA LEU A 30 8.84 6.59 2.43
C LEU A 30 7.49 5.97 2.06
N CYS A 31 7.48 5.04 1.11
CA CYS A 31 6.30 4.25 0.76
C CYS A 31 6.21 3.02 1.67
N ILE A 32 5.25 3.00 2.60
CA ILE A 32 5.05 1.91 3.56
C ILE A 32 3.95 0.97 3.06
N PHE A 33 4.29 -0.29 2.80
CA PHE A 33 3.32 -1.31 2.41
C PHE A 33 2.83 -2.08 3.64
N LEU A 34 1.52 -2.06 3.87
CA LEU A 34 0.87 -2.79 4.96
C LEU A 34 0.26 -4.11 4.45
N PRO A 35 0.22 -5.17 5.29
CA PRO A 35 -0.42 -6.42 4.92
C PRO A 35 -1.91 -6.22 4.55
N LYS A 36 -2.35 -6.88 3.47
CA LYS A 36 -3.75 -6.84 3.05
C LYS A 36 -4.64 -7.46 4.11
N PHE A 37 -5.82 -6.86 4.33
CA PHE A 37 -6.83 -7.33 5.29
C PHE A 37 -6.44 -7.24 6.78
N HIS A 38 -5.31 -6.64 7.12
CA HIS A 38 -4.86 -6.39 8.49
C HIS A 38 -5.05 -4.93 8.87
N CYS A 39 -6.31 -4.52 9.01
CA CYS A 39 -6.67 -3.13 9.21
C CYS A 39 -6.25 -2.56 10.57
N GLU A 40 -6.04 -3.43 11.56
CA GLU A 40 -5.49 -3.16 12.89
C GLU A 40 -4.06 -2.65 12.86
N LEU A 41 -3.29 -2.98 11.81
CA LEU A 41 -1.92 -2.51 11.62
C LEU A 41 -1.85 -1.12 10.97
N ASN A 42 -2.98 -0.59 10.49
CA ASN A 42 -3.01 0.72 9.86
C ASN A 42 -3.16 1.82 10.92
N PHE A 43 -2.05 2.52 11.19
CA PHE A 43 -1.98 3.60 12.18
C PHE A 43 -3.05 4.69 11.96
N ILE A 44 -3.48 4.95 10.72
CA ILE A 44 -4.49 5.99 10.44
C ILE A 44 -5.84 5.71 11.10
N LYS A 45 -6.18 4.43 11.34
CA LYS A 45 -7.43 4.05 12.00
C LYS A 45 -7.52 4.58 13.43
N TYR A 46 -6.39 4.58 14.14
CA TYR A 46 -6.33 5.11 15.50
C TYR A 46 -6.67 6.60 15.50
N PHE A 47 -6.02 7.38 14.64
CA PHE A 47 -6.29 8.82 14.50
C PHE A 47 -7.74 9.10 14.15
N TRP A 48 -8.31 8.37 13.18
CA TRP A 48 -9.72 8.55 12.82
C TRP A 48 -10.68 8.21 13.95
N GLY A 49 -10.39 7.17 14.73
CA GLY A 49 -11.16 6.84 15.92
C GLY A 49 -11.15 8.02 16.90
N VAL A 50 -9.96 8.46 17.29
CA VAL A 50 -9.76 9.62 18.16
C VAL A 50 -10.50 10.85 17.63
N THR A 51 -10.29 11.24 16.38
CA THR A 51 -10.96 12.41 15.78
C THR A 51 -12.49 12.31 15.83
N LYS A 52 -13.07 11.13 15.61
CA LYS A 52 -14.54 10.92 15.74
C LYS A 52 -15.06 10.99 17.17
N TRP A 53 -14.22 10.76 18.17
CA TRP A 53 -14.60 10.89 19.58
C TRP A 53 -14.62 12.35 20.03
N TYR A 54 -13.77 13.19 19.44
CA TYR A 54 -13.63 14.60 19.79
C TYR A 54 -14.41 15.58 18.88
N LEU A 55 -14.98 15.09 17.78
CA LEU A 55 -15.94 15.80 16.92
C LEU A 55 -17.37 15.37 17.25
#